data_AF-A0A3R6B167-F1
#
_entry.id   AF-A0A3R6B167-F1
#
_cell.length_a   1.000
_cell.length_b   1.000
_cell.length_c   1.000
_cell.angle_alpha   90.00
_cell.angle_beta   90.00
_cell.angle_gamma   90.00
#
_symmetry.space_group_name_H-M   'P 1'
#
loop_
_entity.id
_entity.type
_entity.pdbx_description
1 polymer ?
#
loop_
_entity_poly.entity_id
_entity_poly.type
_entity_poly.pdbx_seq_one_letter_code
_entity_poly.pdbx_strand_id
1 'polypeptide(L)'
;MESEDLPNTDNRYVFCLKIKSEEDLLEMDEATGEKKYTPITMEDVVQFKKEAEHLCKEIQYAIEDIQWNAGKHKGLTHYYHIYQDLAEQLTDFLKYIHKLHKKVYITIYKNYDNELMAIYTEILEKVLKDIQTIARKHSDYLLDVKEYGQIPSAKNLFKQCEKQEAPADADLSNYESRYKNFISCGLKLALEKTVTTVTSIYKDFTDLYRTRGFRTDQEAVIIYRYIKRDFDEHTLPAHLEHVAKVQKRHLKERRIEITTLSLQKVMSEVEGKFNNYTLCSVWFNNVEDEENEEELVHMLVREEASPGDFETLFKFQGEHNMLAVEIARADEYERNGDSFFANWVDPAKLKEKLEFWLKGNITKQQDWYIVWCLMKYTFHMVKEDKDKSAFAARMNLMFPEIEKRCVVESFRKQETQMNHNRPFDEWLADSDPDYHTAQELYYKLEKREEYKRRD
;
A
#
# COMPACT_ATOMS: atom_id res chain seq x y z
N MET A 1 -26.78 10.78 24.81
CA MET A 1 -26.99 9.35 25.14
C MET A 1 -25.62 8.73 25.09
N GLU A 2 -24.95 8.70 26.24
CA GLU A 2 -23.67 8.03 26.41
C GLU A 2 -23.96 6.53 26.35
N SER A 3 -23.37 5.83 25.38
CA SER A 3 -23.44 4.37 25.33
C SER A 3 -22.57 3.83 26.46
N GLU A 4 -23.21 3.25 27.47
CA GLU A 4 -22.55 2.44 28.48
C GLU A 4 -21.80 1.29 27.78
N ASP A 5 -20.47 1.39 27.74
CA ASP A 5 -19.58 0.28 27.46
C ASP A 5 -19.76 -0.78 28.56
N LEU A 6 -20.66 -1.73 28.30
CA LEU A 6 -20.70 -2.97 29.06
C LEU A 6 -19.35 -3.69 28.88
N PRO A 7 -18.64 -4.06 29.96
CA PRO A 7 -17.44 -4.87 29.82
C PRO A 7 -17.83 -6.21 29.18
N ASN A 8 -17.35 -6.43 27.96
CA ASN A 8 -17.54 -7.67 27.23
C ASN A 8 -16.93 -8.81 28.07
N THR A 9 -17.76 -9.62 28.71
CA THR A 9 -17.35 -10.80 29.50
C THR A 9 -17.04 -12.01 28.60
N ASP A 10 -17.00 -11.79 27.28
CA ASP A 10 -16.70 -12.79 26.28
C ASP A 10 -15.17 -12.95 26.12
N ASN A 11 -14.60 -13.97 26.77
CA ASN A 11 -13.18 -14.32 26.74
C ASN A 11 -12.68 -14.84 25.37
N ARG A 12 -13.33 -14.47 24.25
CA ARG A 12 -12.93 -14.88 22.90
C ARG A 12 -11.74 -14.06 22.42
N TYR A 13 -10.78 -14.73 21.79
CA TYR A 13 -9.52 -14.10 21.37
C TYR A 13 -9.71 -12.94 20.39
N VAL A 14 -10.73 -13.01 19.52
CA VAL A 14 -11.00 -11.97 18.51
C VAL A 14 -11.20 -10.57 19.10
N PHE A 15 -11.74 -10.46 20.31
CA PHE A 15 -11.94 -9.16 20.95
C PHE A 15 -10.64 -8.56 21.51
N CYS A 16 -9.59 -9.37 21.66
CA CYS A 16 -8.25 -8.91 22.00
C CYS A 16 -7.48 -8.32 20.80
N LEU A 17 -8.00 -8.49 19.57
CA LEU A 17 -7.33 -8.08 18.34
C LEU A 17 -7.66 -6.65 17.89
N LYS A 18 -8.44 -5.90 18.67
CA LYS A 18 -8.93 -4.57 18.27
C LYS A 18 -7.79 -3.61 17.96
N ILE A 19 -7.87 -2.98 16.79
CA ILE A 19 -6.89 -2.01 16.29
C ILE A 19 -7.35 -0.61 16.71
N LYS A 20 -6.54 0.08 17.51
CA LYS A 20 -6.77 1.47 17.91
C LYS A 20 -5.74 2.41 17.30
N SER A 21 -4.59 1.88 16.92
CA SER A 21 -3.46 2.60 16.37
C SER A 21 -2.63 1.69 15.46
N GLU A 22 -1.74 2.30 14.68
CA GLU A 22 -0.82 1.55 13.82
C GLU A 22 0.15 0.66 14.62
N GLU A 23 0.44 1.01 15.86
CA GLU A 23 1.28 0.19 16.74
C GLU A 23 0.68 -1.20 17.00
N ASP A 24 -0.65 -1.32 16.94
CA ASP A 24 -1.35 -2.60 17.10
C ASP A 24 -1.14 -3.54 15.89
N LEU A 25 -0.70 -2.99 14.75
CA LEU A 25 -0.40 -3.75 13.53
C LEU A 25 0.97 -4.41 13.56
N LEU A 26 1.87 -3.94 14.43
CA LEU A 26 3.28 -4.29 14.39
C LEU A 26 3.63 -5.37 15.40
N GLU A 27 4.52 -6.27 15.00
CA GLU A 27 5.16 -7.23 15.90
C GLU A 27 6.65 -6.96 15.99
N MET A 28 7.18 -7.00 17.22
CA MET A 28 8.61 -6.90 17.44
C MET A 28 9.28 -8.20 17.00
N ASP A 29 10.13 -8.12 16.00
CA ASP A 29 10.99 -9.19 15.56
C ASP A 29 12.07 -9.43 16.65
N GLU A 30 12.01 -10.57 17.33
CA GLU A 30 12.90 -10.88 18.45
C GLU A 30 14.39 -10.94 18.06
N ALA A 31 14.71 -11.18 16.79
CA ALA A 31 16.08 -11.30 16.31
C ALA A 31 16.70 -9.93 15.99
N THR A 32 15.89 -9.00 15.50
CA THR A 32 16.36 -7.67 15.04
C THR A 32 15.97 -6.54 15.99
N GLY A 33 14.97 -6.75 16.85
CA GLY A 33 14.36 -5.72 17.69
C GLY A 33 13.46 -4.74 16.91
N GLU A 34 13.28 -4.94 15.60
CA GLU A 34 12.49 -4.07 14.74
C GLU A 34 11.01 -4.45 14.77
N LYS A 35 10.15 -3.44 14.72
CA LYS A 35 8.70 -3.64 14.59
C LYS A 35 8.34 -3.83 13.12
N LYS A 36 7.66 -4.94 12.80
CA LYS A 36 7.29 -5.30 11.42
C LYS A 36 5.80 -5.58 11.29
N TYR A 37 5.21 -5.07 10.21
CA TYR A 37 3.88 -5.46 9.77
C TYR A 37 3.95 -6.81 9.03
N THR A 38 3.27 -7.83 9.57
CA THR A 38 3.32 -9.19 9.04
C THR A 38 1.91 -9.71 8.75
N PRO A 39 1.32 -9.35 7.59
CA PRO A 39 0.00 -9.84 7.20
C PRO A 39 0.05 -11.33 6.87
N ILE A 40 -1.13 -11.96 6.76
CA ILE A 40 -1.23 -13.35 6.31
C ILE A 40 -0.75 -13.51 4.86
N THR A 41 -0.07 -14.62 4.61
CA THR A 41 0.46 -15.01 3.29
C THR A 41 0.03 -16.41 2.90
N MET A 42 0.28 -16.80 1.65
CA MET A 42 0.08 -18.19 1.21
C MET A 42 1.02 -19.16 1.94
N GLU A 43 2.22 -18.72 2.36
CA GLU A 43 3.10 -19.56 3.18
C GLU A 43 2.45 -19.94 4.52
N ASP A 44 1.69 -19.02 5.13
CA ASP A 44 0.97 -19.29 6.38
C ASP A 44 -0.11 -20.37 6.19
N VAL A 45 -0.80 -20.39 5.04
CA VAL A 45 -1.79 -21.44 4.70
C VAL A 45 -1.11 -22.80 4.56
N VAL A 46 0.04 -22.84 3.88
CA VAL A 46 0.84 -24.07 3.74
C VAL A 46 1.34 -24.55 5.09
N GLN A 47 1.76 -23.63 5.96
CA GLN A 47 2.18 -23.99 7.32
C GLN A 47 1.00 -24.49 8.16
N PHE A 48 -0.16 -23.84 8.07
CA PHE A 48 -1.37 -24.26 8.80
C PHE A 48 -1.75 -25.70 8.44
N LYS A 49 -1.68 -26.06 7.16
CA LYS A 49 -1.90 -27.44 6.71
C LYS A 49 -0.96 -28.43 7.40
N LYS A 50 0.34 -28.13 7.48
CA LYS A 50 1.32 -29.01 8.14
C LYS A 50 1.04 -29.16 9.64
N GLU A 51 0.75 -28.06 10.33
CA GLU A 51 0.40 -28.08 11.75
C GLU A 51 -0.90 -28.86 12.01
N ALA A 52 -1.90 -28.69 11.13
CA ALA A 52 -3.15 -29.44 11.18
C ALA A 52 -2.95 -30.95 10.96
N GLU A 53 -2.13 -31.34 9.98
CA GLU A 53 -1.79 -32.74 9.73
C GLU A 53 -1.00 -33.36 10.90
N HIS A 54 -0.09 -32.60 11.51
CA HIS A 54 0.65 -33.03 12.69
C HIS A 54 -0.29 -33.27 13.88
N LEU A 55 -1.11 -32.27 14.23
CA LEU A 55 -2.07 -32.40 15.32
C LEU A 55 -3.07 -33.55 15.09
N CYS A 56 -3.53 -33.74 13.84
CA CYS A 56 -4.42 -34.85 13.49
C CYS A 56 -3.79 -36.20 13.83
N LYS A 57 -2.51 -36.40 13.50
CA LYS A 57 -1.77 -37.64 13.82
C LYS A 57 -1.61 -37.84 15.32
N GLU A 58 -1.26 -36.78 16.06
CA GLU A 58 -1.12 -36.84 17.52
C GLU A 58 -2.44 -37.22 18.21
N ILE A 59 -3.56 -36.63 17.76
CA ILE A 59 -4.88 -36.99 18.30
C ILE A 59 -5.25 -38.44 17.93
N GLN A 60 -5.00 -38.87 16.69
CA GLN A 60 -5.28 -40.25 16.27
C GLN A 60 -4.46 -41.26 17.10
N TYR A 61 -3.19 -41.00 17.31
CA TYR A 61 -2.33 -41.81 18.17
C TYR A 61 -2.86 -41.88 19.61
N ALA A 62 -3.27 -40.74 20.18
CA ALA A 62 -3.88 -40.71 21.51
C ALA A 62 -5.18 -41.54 21.57
N ILE A 63 -6.03 -41.46 20.54
CA ILE A 63 -7.27 -42.25 20.44
C ILE A 63 -6.95 -43.75 20.35
N GLU A 64 -6.00 -44.15 19.51
CA GLU A 64 -5.58 -45.55 19.35
C GLU A 64 -5.01 -46.12 20.66
N ASP A 65 -4.15 -45.36 21.35
CA ASP A 65 -3.59 -45.78 22.64
C ASP A 65 -4.69 -45.88 23.70
N ILE A 66 -5.63 -44.94 23.76
CA ILE A 66 -6.82 -45.03 24.63
C ILE A 66 -7.60 -46.33 24.35
N GLN A 67 -7.89 -46.64 23.09
CA GLN A 67 -8.67 -47.81 22.70
C GLN A 67 -7.95 -49.12 23.01
N TRP A 68 -6.64 -49.21 22.75
CA TRP A 68 -5.82 -50.37 23.07
C TRP A 68 -5.80 -50.68 24.58
N ASN A 69 -5.82 -49.63 25.40
CA ASN A 69 -5.74 -49.76 26.86
C ASN A 69 -7.07 -50.03 27.55
N ALA A 70 -8.20 -49.70 26.91
CA ALA A 70 -9.53 -50.05 27.39
C ALA A 70 -9.71 -51.57 27.59
N GLY A 71 -9.02 -52.40 26.81
CA GLY A 71 -9.07 -53.87 26.92
C GLY A 71 -8.04 -54.51 27.85
N LYS A 72 -7.08 -53.75 28.41
CA LYS A 72 -5.92 -54.31 29.15
C LYS A 72 -5.84 -53.95 30.63
N HIS A 73 -6.86 -53.30 31.20
CA HIS A 73 -6.86 -52.79 32.58
C HIS A 73 -5.58 -52.02 32.97
N LYS A 74 -5.08 -51.15 32.08
CA LYS A 74 -3.98 -50.23 32.47
C LYS A 74 -4.52 -49.19 33.46
N GLY A 75 -3.79 -48.97 34.55
CA GLY A 75 -4.17 -48.05 35.62
C GLY A 75 -4.25 -46.58 35.16
N LEU A 76 -4.90 -45.73 35.97
CA LEU A 76 -5.15 -44.31 35.67
C LEU A 76 -3.91 -43.51 35.28
N THR A 77 -2.72 -43.92 35.72
CA THR A 77 -1.44 -43.30 35.36
C THR A 77 -1.22 -43.27 33.86
N HIS A 78 -1.60 -44.32 33.13
CA HIS A 78 -1.43 -44.36 31.68
C HIS A 78 -2.34 -43.34 30.99
N TYR A 79 -3.62 -43.30 31.37
CA TYR A 79 -4.56 -42.30 30.84
C TYR A 79 -4.14 -40.87 31.19
N TYR A 80 -3.62 -40.65 32.39
CA TYR A 80 -3.11 -39.34 32.80
C TYR A 80 -2.04 -38.85 31.84
N HIS A 81 -1.04 -39.67 31.53
CA HIS A 81 0.03 -39.30 30.61
C HIS A 81 -0.49 -39.00 29.19
N ILE A 82 -1.36 -39.85 28.63
CA ILE A 82 -1.94 -39.59 27.29
C ILE A 82 -2.64 -38.22 27.26
N TYR A 83 -3.52 -37.95 28.23
CA TYR A 83 -4.26 -36.68 28.24
C TYR A 83 -3.40 -35.48 28.60
N GLN A 84 -2.35 -35.66 29.40
CA GLN A 84 -1.39 -34.61 29.71
C GLN A 84 -0.64 -34.18 28.44
N ASP A 85 -0.07 -35.13 27.72
CA ASP A 85 0.69 -34.89 26.48
C ASP A 85 -0.22 -34.28 25.40
N LEU A 86 -1.42 -34.85 25.23
CA LEU A 86 -2.40 -34.34 24.28
C LEU A 86 -2.85 -32.91 24.62
N ALA A 87 -3.09 -32.60 25.90
CA ALA A 87 -3.48 -31.26 26.31
C ALA A 87 -2.37 -30.23 26.04
N GLU A 88 -1.10 -30.62 26.11
CA GLU A 88 0.03 -29.78 25.71
C GLU A 88 0.02 -29.51 24.21
N GLN A 89 -0.08 -30.55 23.38
CA GLN A 89 -0.18 -30.41 21.91
C GLN A 89 -1.34 -29.50 21.48
N LEU A 90 -2.52 -29.69 22.06
CA LEU A 90 -3.69 -28.85 21.80
C LEU A 90 -3.47 -27.39 22.23
N THR A 91 -2.78 -27.17 23.36
CA THR A 91 -2.49 -25.82 23.86
C THR A 91 -1.55 -25.08 22.91
N ASP A 92 -0.52 -25.77 22.41
CA ASP A 92 0.44 -25.16 21.50
C ASP A 92 -0.19 -24.88 20.13
N PHE A 93 -1.05 -25.78 19.63
CA PHE A 93 -1.83 -25.51 18.43
C PHE A 93 -2.79 -24.32 18.62
N LEU A 94 -3.44 -24.18 19.78
CA LEU A 94 -4.29 -23.03 20.07
C LEU A 94 -3.50 -21.71 20.04
N LYS A 95 -2.30 -21.67 20.63
CA LYS A 95 -1.40 -20.49 20.53
C LYS A 95 -1.05 -20.18 19.07
N TYR A 96 -0.85 -21.22 18.25
CA TYR A 96 -0.60 -21.04 16.82
C TYR A 96 -1.82 -20.44 16.10
N ILE A 97 -3.04 -20.91 16.39
CA ILE A 97 -4.28 -20.29 15.87
C ILE A 97 -4.35 -18.81 16.24
N HIS A 98 -4.00 -18.43 17.48
CA HIS A 98 -3.98 -17.03 17.90
C HIS A 98 -3.04 -16.18 17.05
N LYS A 99 -1.81 -16.65 16.82
CA LYS A 99 -0.84 -15.98 15.93
C LYS A 99 -1.40 -15.84 14.51
N LEU A 100 -1.99 -16.90 13.97
CA LEU A 100 -2.58 -16.88 12.63
C LEU A 100 -3.77 -15.92 12.54
N HIS A 101 -4.68 -15.94 13.52
CA HIS A 101 -5.83 -15.06 13.58
C HIS A 101 -5.39 -13.60 13.62
N LYS A 102 -4.36 -13.25 14.39
CA LYS A 102 -3.83 -11.88 14.38
C LYS A 102 -3.39 -11.44 12.98
N LYS A 103 -2.65 -12.29 12.25
CA LYS A 103 -2.26 -12.01 10.86
C LYS A 103 -3.45 -11.82 9.91
N VAL A 104 -4.49 -12.64 10.06
CA VAL A 104 -5.75 -12.51 9.31
C VAL A 104 -6.48 -11.21 9.67
N TYR A 105 -6.46 -10.82 10.93
CA TYR A 105 -7.15 -9.62 11.43
C TYR A 105 -6.54 -8.33 10.91
N ILE A 106 -5.21 -8.27 10.81
CA ILE A 106 -4.49 -7.07 10.38
C ILE A 106 -4.32 -6.95 8.85
N THR A 107 -4.86 -7.86 8.04
CA THR A 107 -4.69 -7.85 6.58
C THR A 107 -5.82 -7.15 5.84
N ILE A 108 -5.50 -6.23 4.91
CA ILE A 108 -6.47 -5.73 3.92
C ILE A 108 -6.40 -6.48 2.60
N TYR A 109 -5.39 -7.35 2.44
CA TYR A 109 -5.21 -8.21 1.28
C TYR A 109 -6.17 -9.40 1.33
N LYS A 110 -6.00 -10.33 0.37
CA LYS A 110 -6.57 -11.68 0.48
C LYS A 110 -6.27 -12.28 1.86
N ASN A 111 -7.33 -12.71 2.56
CA ASN A 111 -7.27 -13.21 3.94
C ASN A 111 -7.23 -14.75 4.04
N TYR A 112 -7.39 -15.45 2.91
CA TYR A 112 -7.33 -16.92 2.78
C TYR A 112 -8.24 -17.70 3.75
N ASP A 113 -9.33 -17.09 4.20
CA ASP A 113 -10.24 -17.66 5.21
C ASP A 113 -10.88 -18.97 4.70
N ASN A 114 -11.30 -19.01 3.45
CA ASN A 114 -11.88 -20.17 2.78
C ASN A 114 -10.88 -21.33 2.70
N GLU A 115 -9.64 -21.07 2.32
CA GLU A 115 -8.57 -22.07 2.23
C GLU A 115 -8.25 -22.66 3.61
N LEU A 116 -8.14 -21.81 4.63
CA LEU A 116 -7.93 -22.25 6.01
C LEU A 116 -9.12 -23.09 6.51
N MET A 117 -10.35 -22.65 6.25
CA MET A 117 -11.55 -23.36 6.68
C MET A 117 -11.70 -24.73 6.02
N ALA A 118 -11.37 -24.84 4.73
CA ALA A 118 -11.35 -26.11 4.02
C ALA A 118 -10.38 -27.10 4.68
N ILE A 119 -9.15 -26.66 5.00
CA ILE A 119 -8.15 -27.48 5.69
C ILE A 119 -8.66 -27.92 7.06
N TYR A 120 -9.23 -27.01 7.85
CA TYR A 120 -9.75 -27.34 9.18
C TYR A 120 -10.85 -28.40 9.14
N THR A 121 -11.85 -28.21 8.27
CA THR A 121 -12.96 -29.17 8.14
C THR A 121 -12.50 -30.53 7.61
N GLU A 122 -11.59 -30.54 6.64
CA GLU A 122 -11.08 -31.79 6.05
C GLU A 122 -10.21 -32.59 7.04
N ILE A 123 -9.31 -31.91 7.76
CA ILE A 123 -8.24 -32.58 8.53
C ILE A 123 -8.58 -32.70 10.02
N LEU A 124 -9.14 -31.64 10.63
CA LEU A 124 -9.19 -31.48 12.08
C LEU A 124 -10.58 -31.66 12.70
N GLU A 125 -11.63 -31.18 12.05
CA GLU A 125 -12.97 -31.07 12.66
C GLU A 125 -13.46 -32.40 13.23
N LYS A 126 -13.36 -33.47 12.44
CA LYS A 126 -13.79 -34.80 12.87
C LYS A 126 -12.96 -35.33 14.04
N VAL A 127 -11.63 -35.30 13.91
CA VAL A 127 -10.73 -35.89 14.91
C VAL A 127 -10.78 -35.14 16.24
N LEU A 128 -10.93 -33.80 16.21
CA LEU A 128 -11.15 -32.97 17.39
C LEU A 128 -12.48 -33.31 18.08
N LYS A 129 -13.56 -33.52 17.31
CA LYS A 129 -14.87 -33.93 17.86
C LYS A 129 -14.82 -35.32 18.48
N ASP A 130 -14.10 -36.25 17.86
CA ASP A 130 -13.95 -37.62 18.36
C ASP A 130 -13.22 -37.62 19.71
N ILE A 131 -12.06 -36.95 19.81
CA ILE A 131 -11.31 -36.90 21.08
C ILE A 131 -12.04 -36.13 22.17
N GLN A 132 -12.76 -35.05 21.82
CA GLN A 132 -13.58 -34.33 22.78
C GLN A 132 -14.68 -35.21 23.36
N THR A 133 -15.31 -36.05 22.51
CA THR A 133 -16.35 -36.99 22.94
C THR A 133 -15.77 -38.07 23.84
N ILE A 134 -14.60 -38.61 23.50
CA ILE A 134 -13.89 -39.62 24.32
C ILE A 134 -13.50 -39.02 25.67
N ALA A 135 -12.91 -37.82 25.69
CA ALA A 135 -12.50 -37.12 26.91
C ALA A 135 -13.69 -36.85 27.84
N ARG A 136 -14.84 -36.40 27.31
CA ARG A 136 -16.07 -36.23 28.12
C ARG A 136 -16.52 -37.54 28.76
N LYS A 137 -16.60 -38.62 27.99
CA LYS A 137 -16.96 -39.95 28.51
C LYS A 137 -15.99 -40.41 29.59
N HIS A 138 -14.69 -40.18 29.40
CA HIS A 138 -13.67 -40.53 30.37
C HIS A 138 -13.77 -39.68 31.64
N SER A 139 -14.15 -38.41 31.53
CA SER A 139 -14.43 -37.55 32.69
C SER A 139 -15.59 -38.09 33.52
N ASP A 140 -16.64 -38.61 32.90
CA ASP A 140 -17.79 -39.17 33.62
C ASP A 140 -17.47 -40.54 34.23
N TYR A 141 -16.76 -41.40 33.49
CA TYR A 141 -16.53 -42.80 33.88
C TYR A 141 -15.31 -43.00 34.79
N LEU A 142 -14.17 -42.37 34.50
CA LEU A 142 -12.90 -42.63 35.23
C LEU A 142 -12.84 -41.95 36.60
N LEU A 143 -13.68 -40.94 36.84
CA LEU A 143 -13.76 -40.24 38.13
C LEU A 143 -14.67 -40.93 39.15
N ASP A 144 -15.44 -41.95 38.75
CA ASP A 144 -16.43 -42.66 39.60
C ASP A 144 -15.94 -44.06 40.06
N VAL A 145 -14.72 -44.46 39.68
CA VAL A 145 -14.17 -45.79 39.97
C VAL A 145 -13.53 -45.83 41.36
N LYS A 146 -14.17 -46.55 42.31
CA LYS A 146 -13.64 -46.81 43.68
C LYS A 146 -12.45 -47.77 43.72
N GLU A 147 -12.29 -48.62 42.71
CA GLU A 147 -11.19 -49.58 42.60
C GLU A 147 -10.16 -49.13 41.57
N TYR A 148 -9.13 -48.45 42.06
CA TYR A 148 -7.93 -48.17 41.30
C TYR A 148 -7.26 -49.51 40.96
N GLY A 149 -7.32 -49.92 39.70
CA GLY A 149 -6.53 -51.07 39.20
C GLY A 149 -5.07 -50.95 39.59
N GLN A 150 -4.35 -52.08 39.70
CA GLN A 150 -2.95 -52.12 40.17
C GLN A 150 -2.13 -51.03 39.48
N ILE A 151 -1.72 -50.02 40.26
CA ILE A 151 -0.91 -48.91 39.80
C ILE A 151 0.51 -49.44 39.63
N PRO A 152 1.01 -49.66 38.42
CA PRO A 152 2.35 -50.18 38.22
C PRO A 152 3.31 -48.99 38.28
N SER A 153 3.68 -48.53 39.48
CA SER A 153 4.83 -47.63 39.71
C SER A 153 5.02 -47.25 41.18
N ALA A 154 3.97 -47.17 41.99
CA ALA A 154 4.05 -46.55 43.31
C ALA A 154 5.08 -47.21 44.24
N LYS A 155 5.13 -48.56 44.27
CA LYS A 155 6.13 -49.31 45.05
C LYS A 155 7.57 -49.16 44.55
N ASN A 156 7.76 -49.01 43.23
CA ASN A 156 9.08 -48.84 42.62
C ASN A 156 9.60 -47.41 42.80
N LEU A 157 8.72 -46.42 42.67
CA LEU A 157 9.01 -45.01 42.95
C LEU A 157 9.29 -44.79 44.45
N PHE A 158 8.51 -45.40 45.34
CA PHE A 158 8.76 -45.38 46.78
C PHE A 158 10.15 -45.94 47.13
N LYS A 159 10.53 -47.09 46.54
CA LYS A 159 11.89 -47.66 46.69
C LYS A 159 13.02 -46.77 46.14
N GLN A 160 12.74 -45.90 45.18
CA GLN A 160 13.72 -44.92 44.69
C GLN A 160 13.79 -43.70 45.63
N CYS A 161 12.65 -43.25 46.15
CA CYS A 161 12.58 -42.20 47.17
C CYS A 161 13.27 -42.63 48.48
N GLU A 162 13.10 -43.88 48.92
CA GLU A 162 13.81 -44.44 50.09
C GLU A 162 15.34 -44.40 49.90
N LYS A 163 15.84 -44.51 48.67
CA LYS A 163 17.29 -44.48 48.36
C LYS A 163 17.87 -43.06 48.32
N GLN A 164 17.04 -42.01 48.30
CA GLN A 164 17.45 -40.61 48.13
C GLN A 164 17.14 -39.74 49.36
N GLU A 165 17.06 -40.33 50.57
CA GLU A 165 16.65 -39.72 51.84
C GLU A 165 15.13 -39.48 51.97
N ALA A 166 14.36 -40.57 52.08
CA ALA A 166 13.00 -40.47 52.59
C ALA A 166 13.00 -40.16 54.10
N PRO A 167 12.02 -39.39 54.62
CA PRO A 167 11.83 -39.21 56.06
C PRO A 167 11.76 -40.55 56.80
N ALA A 168 12.29 -40.62 58.02
CA ALA A 168 12.37 -41.85 58.84
C ALA A 168 11.01 -42.49 59.20
N ASP A 169 9.92 -41.82 58.82
CA ASP A 169 8.49 -42.11 59.04
C ASP A 169 7.68 -42.25 57.74
N ALA A 170 8.34 -42.37 56.58
CA ALA A 170 7.69 -42.59 55.29
C ALA A 170 7.02 -43.98 55.23
N ASP A 171 5.69 -44.02 55.24
CA ASP A 171 4.88 -45.22 55.05
C ASP A 171 4.45 -45.38 53.59
N LEU A 172 4.67 -46.58 53.01
CA LEU A 172 4.26 -46.94 51.66
C LEU A 172 2.76 -46.73 51.44
N SER A 173 1.92 -46.99 52.45
CA SER A 173 0.46 -46.78 52.35
C SER A 173 0.10 -45.30 52.17
N ASN A 174 0.75 -44.42 52.94
CA ASN A 174 0.59 -42.97 52.81
C ASN A 174 1.11 -42.46 51.47
N TYR A 175 2.23 -42.99 50.97
CA TYR A 175 2.76 -42.65 49.65
C TYR A 175 1.83 -43.10 48.52
N GLU A 176 1.33 -44.34 48.56
CA GLU A 176 0.39 -44.88 47.57
C GLU A 176 -0.90 -44.06 47.52
N SER A 177 -1.43 -43.65 48.68
CA SER A 177 -2.61 -42.80 48.77
C SER A 177 -2.38 -41.41 48.16
N ARG A 178 -1.27 -40.75 48.49
CA ARG A 178 -0.91 -39.44 47.91
C ARG A 178 -0.67 -39.52 46.40
N TYR A 179 0.01 -40.56 45.94
CA TYR A 179 0.26 -40.79 44.51
C TYR A 179 -1.03 -41.08 43.74
N LYS A 180 -1.94 -41.89 44.30
CA LYS A 180 -3.30 -42.11 43.76
C LYS A 180 -4.07 -40.80 43.58
N ASN A 181 -4.09 -39.97 44.62
CA ASN A 181 -4.75 -38.67 44.57
C ASN A 181 -4.11 -37.75 43.53
N PHE A 182 -2.78 -37.70 43.46
CA PHE A 182 -2.06 -36.92 42.44
C PHE A 182 -2.44 -37.33 41.02
N ILE A 183 -2.40 -38.63 40.71
CA ILE A 183 -2.75 -39.14 39.37
C ILE A 183 -4.23 -38.90 39.04
N SER A 184 -5.13 -39.10 40.00
CA SER A 184 -6.57 -38.88 39.81
C SER A 184 -6.89 -37.40 39.56
N CYS A 185 -6.35 -36.50 40.39
CA CYS A 185 -6.49 -35.05 40.21
C CYS A 185 -5.83 -34.57 38.90
N GLY A 186 -4.64 -35.07 38.58
CA GLY A 186 -3.93 -34.75 37.34
C GLY A 186 -4.70 -35.19 36.10
N LEU A 187 -5.26 -36.41 36.11
CA LEU A 187 -6.11 -36.92 35.03
C LEU A 187 -7.37 -36.07 34.86
N LYS A 188 -8.04 -35.71 35.96
CA LYS A 188 -9.21 -34.82 35.92
C LYS A 188 -8.88 -33.50 35.25
N LEU A 189 -7.80 -32.85 35.68
CA LEU A 189 -7.35 -31.57 35.11
C LEU A 189 -6.96 -31.71 33.63
N ALA A 190 -6.28 -32.79 33.24
CA ALA A 190 -5.90 -33.04 31.87
C ALA A 190 -7.11 -33.27 30.94
N LEU A 191 -8.13 -33.99 31.42
CA LEU A 191 -9.40 -34.18 30.71
C LEU A 191 -10.16 -32.86 30.54
N GLU A 192 -10.32 -32.10 31.63
CA GLU A 192 -10.95 -30.78 31.60
C GLU A 192 -10.21 -29.83 30.65
N LYS A 193 -8.88 -29.81 30.72
CA LYS A 193 -8.03 -29.02 29.83
C LYS A 193 -8.18 -29.46 28.37
N THR A 194 -8.24 -30.76 28.09
CA THR A 194 -8.45 -31.29 26.72
C THR A 194 -9.78 -30.80 26.15
N VAL A 195 -10.89 -31.00 26.89
CA VAL A 195 -12.24 -30.62 26.44
C VAL A 195 -12.36 -29.11 26.23
N THR A 196 -11.83 -28.32 27.18
CA THR A 196 -11.86 -26.86 27.09
C THR A 196 -11.00 -26.34 25.93
N THR A 197 -9.79 -26.86 25.75
CA THR A 197 -8.88 -26.43 24.67
C THR A 197 -9.45 -26.77 23.29
N VAL A 198 -10.03 -27.96 23.09
CA VAL A 198 -10.71 -28.30 21.83
C VAL A 198 -11.89 -27.36 21.57
N THR A 199 -12.65 -27.00 22.61
CA THR A 199 -13.75 -26.04 22.49
C THR A 199 -13.25 -24.66 22.09
N SER A 200 -12.14 -24.20 22.67
CA SER A 200 -11.50 -22.93 22.31
C SER A 200 -10.96 -22.95 20.88
N ILE A 201 -10.29 -24.02 20.46
CA ILE A 201 -9.83 -24.20 19.07
C ILE A 201 -11.00 -24.02 18.09
N TYR A 202 -12.12 -24.71 18.30
CA TYR A 202 -13.29 -24.59 17.44
C TYR A 202 -13.85 -23.16 17.39
N LYS A 203 -13.97 -22.51 18.55
CA LYS A 203 -14.51 -21.14 18.64
C LYS A 203 -13.58 -20.12 17.98
N ASP A 204 -12.30 -20.13 18.35
CA ASP A 204 -11.32 -19.16 17.86
C ASP A 204 -11.08 -19.33 16.37
N PHE A 205 -11.15 -20.56 15.84
CA PHE A 205 -11.05 -20.81 14.41
C PHE A 205 -12.31 -20.36 13.65
N THR A 206 -13.50 -20.56 14.23
CA THR A 206 -14.74 -20.01 13.67
C THR A 206 -14.71 -18.47 13.62
N ASP A 207 -14.15 -17.85 14.65
CA ASP A 207 -14.00 -16.40 14.70
C ASP A 207 -12.96 -15.90 13.69
N LEU A 208 -11.86 -16.65 13.47
CA LEU A 208 -10.87 -16.39 12.42
C LEU A 208 -11.53 -16.40 11.03
N TYR A 209 -12.34 -17.42 10.73
CA TYR A 209 -13.07 -17.47 9.45
C TYR A 209 -14.04 -16.28 9.27
N ARG A 210 -14.51 -15.69 10.37
CA ARG A 210 -15.44 -14.55 10.39
C ARG A 210 -14.76 -13.22 10.68
N THR A 211 -13.43 -13.13 10.62
CA THR A 211 -12.67 -11.94 11.01
C THR A 211 -13.19 -10.65 10.38
N ARG A 212 -13.59 -10.67 9.10
CA ARG A 212 -14.17 -9.51 8.41
C ARG A 212 -15.46 -8.98 9.03
N GLY A 213 -16.25 -9.83 9.69
CA GLY A 213 -17.44 -9.42 10.42
C GLY A 213 -17.16 -8.81 11.80
N PHE A 214 -15.95 -9.02 12.34
CA PHE A 214 -15.53 -8.44 13.61
C PHE A 214 -14.76 -7.14 13.48
N ARG A 215 -14.01 -6.98 12.38
CA ARG A 215 -13.23 -5.76 12.10
C ARG A 215 -14.14 -4.64 11.61
N THR A 216 -13.98 -3.43 12.16
CA THR A 216 -14.72 -2.25 11.70
C THR A 216 -14.06 -1.60 10.47
N ASP A 217 -14.81 -0.77 9.76
CA ASP A 217 -14.29 -0.02 8.61
C ASP A 217 -13.17 0.93 9.05
N GLN A 218 -13.30 1.56 10.22
CA GLN A 218 -12.24 2.39 10.81
C GLN A 218 -10.95 1.60 11.07
N GLU A 219 -11.05 0.35 11.54
CA GLU A 219 -9.88 -0.52 11.72
C GLU A 219 -9.23 -0.84 10.35
N ALA A 220 -10.03 -1.06 9.30
CA ALA A 220 -9.53 -1.26 7.95
C ALA A 220 -8.82 -0.02 7.39
N VAL A 221 -9.37 1.18 7.65
CA VAL A 221 -8.74 2.46 7.26
C VAL A 221 -7.38 2.63 7.93
N ILE A 222 -7.23 2.29 9.22
CA ILE A 222 -5.93 2.34 9.92
C ILE A 222 -4.90 1.46 9.20
N ILE A 223 -5.27 0.23 8.84
CA ILE A 223 -4.38 -0.69 8.11
C ILE A 223 -4.01 -0.11 6.73
N TYR A 224 -5.00 0.38 5.98
CA TYR A 224 -4.78 0.96 4.65
C TYR A 224 -3.84 2.16 4.69
N ARG A 225 -4.07 3.11 5.62
CA ARG A 225 -3.23 4.30 5.78
C ARG A 225 -1.79 3.93 6.14
N TYR A 226 -1.60 2.95 7.03
CA TYR A 226 -0.26 2.47 7.38
C TYR A 226 0.49 1.93 6.14
N ILE A 227 -0.14 1.01 5.39
CA ILE A 227 0.47 0.38 4.21
C ILE A 227 0.75 1.43 3.13
N LYS A 228 -0.21 2.33 2.89
CA LYS A 228 -0.04 3.40 1.92
C LYS A 228 1.10 4.33 2.30
N ARG A 229 1.18 4.76 3.56
CA ARG A 229 2.27 5.61 4.04
C ARG A 229 3.62 4.93 3.89
N ASP A 230 3.73 3.66 4.30
CA ASP A 230 4.97 2.89 4.16
C ASP A 230 5.45 2.84 2.69
N PHE A 231 4.52 2.62 1.76
CA PHE A 231 4.80 2.66 0.33
C PHE A 231 5.22 4.06 -0.15
N ASP A 232 4.48 5.08 0.26
CA ASP A 232 4.70 6.48 -0.14
C ASP A 232 6.06 7.01 0.36
N GLU A 233 6.54 6.55 1.53
CA GLU A 233 7.82 6.95 2.12
C GLU A 233 9.00 6.19 1.50
N HIS A 234 8.86 4.87 1.30
CA HIS A 234 10.01 4.02 0.96
C HIS A 234 10.12 3.66 -0.53
N THR A 235 9.00 3.63 -1.27
CA THR A 235 8.96 3.10 -2.65
C THR A 235 8.57 4.16 -3.67
N LEU A 236 7.56 4.98 -3.37
CA LEU A 236 7.00 5.95 -4.31
C LEU A 236 8.01 6.98 -4.85
N PRO A 237 8.93 7.56 -4.05
CA PRO A 237 9.81 8.63 -4.54
C PRO A 237 10.71 8.18 -5.69
N ALA A 238 11.31 6.99 -5.58
CA ALA A 238 12.15 6.43 -6.63
C ALA A 238 11.35 6.08 -7.90
N HIS A 239 10.11 5.61 -7.74
CA HIS A 239 9.19 5.36 -8.84
C HIS A 239 8.84 6.65 -9.60
N LEU A 240 8.45 7.71 -8.88
CA LEU A 240 8.11 9.00 -9.49
C LEU A 240 9.30 9.65 -10.19
N GLU A 241 10.51 9.57 -9.62
CA GLU A 241 11.71 10.07 -10.28
C GLU A 241 11.97 9.35 -11.62
N HIS A 242 11.75 8.04 -11.66
CA HIS A 242 11.86 7.26 -12.89
C HIS A 242 10.80 7.69 -13.92
N VAL A 243 9.52 7.78 -13.52
CA VAL A 243 8.42 8.19 -14.40
C VAL A 243 8.66 9.59 -14.97
N ALA A 244 9.04 10.55 -14.15
CA ALA A 244 9.32 11.92 -14.58
C ALA A 244 10.47 11.97 -15.62
N LYS A 245 11.54 11.17 -15.43
CA LYS A 245 12.63 11.06 -16.41
C LYS A 245 12.15 10.50 -17.74
N VAL A 246 11.32 9.46 -17.72
CA VAL A 246 10.78 8.81 -18.93
C VAL A 246 9.86 9.78 -19.69
N GLN A 247 8.93 10.45 -18.98
CA GLN A 247 8.01 11.41 -19.57
C GLN A 247 8.76 12.60 -20.20
N LYS A 248 9.71 13.19 -19.47
CA LYS A 248 10.53 14.30 -19.98
C LYS A 248 11.31 13.92 -21.23
N ARG A 249 11.83 12.69 -21.28
CA ARG A 249 12.55 12.18 -22.47
C ARG A 249 11.60 12.03 -23.66
N HIS A 250 10.43 11.44 -23.45
CA HIS A 250 9.43 11.23 -24.50
C HIS A 250 8.95 12.55 -25.12
N LEU A 251 8.64 13.54 -24.27
CA LEU A 251 8.23 14.88 -24.72
C LEU A 251 9.34 15.57 -25.53
N LYS A 252 10.60 15.46 -25.08
CA LYS A 252 11.77 16.01 -25.80
C LYS A 252 12.00 15.34 -27.15
N GLU A 253 12.01 14.00 -27.20
CA GLU A 253 12.26 13.25 -28.44
C GLU A 253 11.20 13.53 -29.51
N ARG A 254 9.95 13.75 -29.10
CA ARG A 254 8.83 14.09 -29.99
C ARG A 254 8.67 15.59 -30.27
N ARG A 255 9.55 16.43 -29.69
CA ARG A 255 9.46 17.90 -29.77
C ARG A 255 8.07 18.43 -29.36
N ILE A 256 7.44 17.78 -28.38
CA ILE A 256 6.15 18.20 -27.83
C ILE A 256 6.43 19.27 -26.78
N GLU A 257 5.82 20.44 -26.94
CA GLU A 257 5.88 21.51 -25.94
C GLU A 257 5.10 21.10 -24.69
N ILE A 258 5.67 21.39 -23.51
CA ILE A 258 5.03 21.12 -22.21
C ILE A 258 3.95 22.17 -22.00
N THR A 259 2.75 21.82 -22.40
CA THR A 259 1.51 22.61 -22.24
C THR A 259 0.51 21.86 -21.39
N THR A 260 -0.48 22.58 -20.84
CA THR A 260 -1.62 21.99 -20.12
C THR A 260 -2.25 20.85 -20.92
N LEU A 261 -2.49 21.08 -22.22
CA LEU A 261 -3.08 20.08 -23.13
C LEU A 261 -2.20 18.84 -23.30
N SER A 262 -0.88 19.04 -23.44
CA SER A 262 0.05 17.92 -23.59
C SER A 262 0.10 17.03 -22.34
N LEU A 263 0.06 17.65 -21.15
CA LEU A 263 0.09 16.94 -19.88
C LEU A 263 -1.25 16.25 -19.57
N GLN A 264 -2.38 16.89 -19.92
CA GLN A 264 -3.70 16.24 -19.85
C GLN A 264 -3.77 14.99 -20.73
N LYS A 265 -3.13 15.01 -21.90
CA LYS A 265 -3.05 13.81 -22.74
C LYS A 265 -2.21 12.70 -22.08
N VAL A 266 -1.10 13.06 -21.44
CA VAL A 266 -0.29 12.10 -20.66
C VAL A 266 -1.12 11.53 -19.50
N MET A 267 -1.89 12.37 -18.80
CA MET A 267 -2.83 11.92 -17.76
C MET A 267 -3.81 10.88 -18.30
N SER A 268 -4.49 11.15 -19.41
CA SER A 268 -5.43 10.19 -20.01
C SER A 268 -4.76 8.89 -20.45
N GLU A 269 -3.50 8.93 -20.90
CA GLU A 269 -2.72 7.73 -21.22
C GLU A 269 -2.41 6.90 -19.95
N VAL A 270 -2.07 7.56 -18.84
CA VAL A 270 -1.84 6.93 -17.53
C VAL A 270 -3.14 6.32 -16.99
N GLU A 271 -4.23 7.08 -16.96
CA GLU A 271 -5.56 6.60 -16.56
C GLU A 271 -5.97 5.39 -17.40
N GLY A 272 -5.82 5.44 -18.72
CA GLY A 272 -6.11 4.30 -19.61
C GLY A 272 -5.23 3.07 -19.37
N LYS A 273 -3.96 3.26 -19.02
CA LYS A 273 -3.03 2.16 -18.66
C LYS A 273 -3.48 1.47 -17.37
N PHE A 274 -3.86 2.24 -16.35
CA PHE A 274 -4.18 1.72 -15.03
C PHE A 274 -5.65 1.28 -14.88
N ASN A 275 -6.56 1.74 -15.74
CA ASN A 275 -7.97 1.35 -15.69
C ASN A 275 -8.23 -0.15 -15.91
N ASN A 276 -7.22 -0.90 -16.42
CA ASN A 276 -7.29 -2.36 -16.53
C ASN A 276 -7.11 -3.09 -15.18
N TYR A 277 -6.63 -2.40 -14.14
CA TYR A 277 -6.45 -2.98 -12.82
C TYR A 277 -7.64 -2.64 -11.93
N THR A 278 -8.24 -3.67 -11.31
CA THR A 278 -9.49 -3.53 -10.56
C THR A 278 -9.40 -2.47 -9.46
N LEU A 279 -8.37 -2.52 -8.61
CA LEU A 279 -8.20 -1.53 -7.53
C LEU A 279 -8.04 -0.10 -8.05
N CYS A 280 -7.32 0.08 -9.16
CA CYS A 280 -7.13 1.40 -9.78
C CYS A 280 -8.45 1.96 -10.31
N SER A 281 -9.27 1.11 -10.94
CA SER A 281 -10.59 1.49 -11.42
C SER A 281 -11.55 1.82 -10.27
N VAL A 282 -11.56 1.01 -9.21
CA VAL A 282 -12.31 1.29 -7.97
C VAL A 282 -11.92 2.65 -7.39
N TRP A 283 -10.62 2.92 -7.24
CA TRP A 283 -10.17 4.21 -6.73
C TRP A 283 -10.55 5.37 -7.66
N PHE A 284 -10.30 5.25 -8.96
CA PHE A 284 -10.55 6.33 -9.93
C PHE A 284 -12.02 6.75 -9.99
N ASN A 285 -12.94 5.79 -9.93
CA ASN A 285 -14.38 6.05 -9.98
C ASN A 285 -14.93 6.66 -8.69
N ASN A 286 -14.16 6.69 -7.60
CA ASN A 286 -14.59 7.19 -6.29
C ASN A 286 -13.66 8.31 -5.78
N VAL A 287 -12.77 8.86 -6.64
CA VAL A 287 -11.78 9.86 -6.23
C VAL A 287 -12.40 11.22 -5.92
N GLU A 288 -13.56 11.53 -6.51
CA GLU A 288 -14.27 12.82 -6.32
C GLU A 288 -15.11 12.85 -5.03
N ASP A 289 -15.32 11.69 -4.40
CA ASP A 289 -16.08 11.54 -3.14
C ASP A 289 -15.11 11.50 -1.92
N GLU A 290 -14.22 12.49 -1.80
CA GLU A 290 -13.23 12.61 -0.70
C GLU A 290 -13.84 12.59 0.72
N GLU A 291 -15.16 12.71 0.84
CA GLU A 291 -15.87 12.70 2.12
C GLU A 291 -15.98 11.30 2.76
N ASN A 292 -15.64 10.20 2.06
CA ASN A 292 -15.81 8.84 2.62
C ASN A 292 -14.66 7.85 2.34
N GLU A 293 -13.49 8.08 2.95
CA GLU A 293 -12.34 7.13 2.90
C GLU A 293 -12.71 5.73 3.40
N GLU A 294 -13.63 5.61 4.36
CA GLU A 294 -14.12 4.32 4.87
C GLU A 294 -14.79 3.49 3.77
N GLU A 295 -15.63 4.11 2.95
CA GLU A 295 -16.31 3.43 1.84
C GLU A 295 -15.33 2.99 0.74
N LEU A 296 -14.36 3.84 0.41
CA LEU A 296 -13.29 3.46 -0.52
C LEU A 296 -12.52 2.23 0.01
N VAL A 297 -12.05 2.28 1.26
CA VAL A 297 -11.28 1.17 1.85
C VAL A 297 -12.12 -0.11 1.92
N HIS A 298 -13.40 0.00 2.27
CA HIS A 298 -14.32 -1.13 2.27
C HIS A 298 -14.47 -1.77 0.88
N MET A 299 -14.57 -0.96 -0.18
CA MET A 299 -14.58 -1.46 -1.56
C MET A 299 -13.26 -2.17 -1.91
N LEU A 300 -12.11 -1.57 -1.59
CA LEU A 300 -10.80 -2.17 -1.87
C LEU A 300 -10.59 -3.51 -1.15
N VAL A 301 -11.02 -3.61 0.11
CA VAL A 301 -10.89 -4.85 0.92
C VAL A 301 -11.74 -6.00 0.34
N ARG A 302 -12.87 -5.70 -0.30
CA ARG A 302 -13.75 -6.70 -0.92
C ARG A 302 -13.16 -7.36 -2.16
N GLU A 303 -12.22 -6.69 -2.82
CA GLU A 303 -11.58 -7.22 -4.04
C GLU A 303 -10.61 -8.38 -3.75
N GLU A 304 -10.31 -8.66 -2.47
CA GLU A 304 -9.39 -9.74 -2.04
C GLU A 304 -8.03 -9.68 -2.77
N ALA A 305 -7.56 -8.47 -3.02
CA ALA A 305 -6.42 -8.23 -3.87
C ALA A 305 -5.09 -8.59 -3.18
N SER A 306 -4.06 -8.80 -4.00
CA SER A 306 -2.71 -9.11 -3.52
C SER A 306 -1.94 -7.83 -3.14
N PRO A 307 -0.84 -7.94 -2.36
CA PRO A 307 0.03 -6.79 -2.10
C PRO A 307 0.51 -6.09 -3.38
N GLY A 308 0.81 -6.83 -4.44
CA GLY A 308 1.25 -6.26 -5.72
C GLY A 308 0.16 -5.45 -6.45
N ASP A 309 -1.11 -5.80 -6.25
CA ASP A 309 -2.23 -5.01 -6.78
C ASP A 309 -2.35 -3.67 -6.05
N PHE A 310 -2.16 -3.67 -4.72
CA PHE A 310 -2.11 -2.44 -3.92
C PHE A 310 -0.90 -1.57 -4.27
N GLU A 311 0.28 -2.15 -4.48
CA GLU A 311 1.43 -1.38 -4.99
C GLU A 311 1.13 -0.73 -6.34
N THR A 312 0.39 -1.43 -7.22
CA THR A 312 -0.02 -0.90 -8.52
C THR A 312 -0.99 0.26 -8.35
N LEU A 313 -1.95 0.16 -7.43
CA LEU A 313 -2.82 1.25 -7.02
C LEU A 313 -2.03 2.45 -6.51
N PHE A 314 -1.08 2.26 -5.59
CA PHE A 314 -0.32 3.38 -5.02
C PHE A 314 0.59 4.06 -6.05
N LYS A 315 1.18 3.30 -6.97
CA LYS A 315 1.91 3.86 -8.13
C LYS A 315 0.99 4.73 -8.98
N PHE A 316 -0.21 4.25 -9.28
CA PHE A 316 -1.19 5.01 -10.05
C PHE A 316 -1.59 6.31 -9.34
N GLN A 317 -1.96 6.24 -8.06
CA GLN A 317 -2.29 7.42 -7.25
C GLN A 317 -1.16 8.45 -7.26
N GLY A 318 0.09 8.00 -7.08
CA GLY A 318 1.25 8.88 -7.09
C GLY A 318 1.52 9.51 -8.46
N GLU A 319 1.44 8.73 -9.55
CA GLU A 319 1.60 9.24 -10.92
C GLU A 319 0.51 10.26 -11.27
N HIS A 320 -0.75 9.99 -10.88
CA HIS A 320 -1.90 10.88 -11.07
C HIS A 320 -1.71 12.19 -10.30
N ASN A 321 -1.40 12.12 -9.00
CA ASN A 321 -1.17 13.32 -8.19
C ASN A 321 0.00 14.18 -8.71
N MET A 322 1.09 13.55 -9.15
CA MET A 322 2.23 14.26 -9.75
C MET A 322 1.81 15.02 -11.01
N LEU A 323 1.09 14.36 -11.92
CA LEU A 323 0.60 14.98 -13.15
C LEU A 323 -0.43 16.08 -12.90
N ALA A 324 -1.32 15.91 -11.92
CA ALA A 324 -2.28 16.96 -11.54
C ALA A 324 -1.57 18.25 -11.10
N VAL A 325 -0.50 18.12 -10.30
CA VAL A 325 0.34 19.26 -9.89
C VAL A 325 1.06 19.90 -11.08
N GLU A 326 1.61 19.10 -11.99
CA GLU A 326 2.28 19.62 -13.20
C GLU A 326 1.30 20.33 -14.14
N ILE A 327 0.09 19.79 -14.34
CA ILE A 327 -0.98 20.41 -15.13
C ILE A 327 -1.37 21.75 -14.51
N ALA A 328 -1.58 21.80 -13.20
CA ALA A 328 -1.93 23.05 -12.51
C ALA A 328 -0.84 24.13 -12.68
N ARG A 329 0.44 23.75 -12.57
CA ARG A 329 1.57 24.66 -12.81
C ARG A 329 1.63 25.15 -14.26
N ALA A 330 1.40 24.26 -15.23
CA ALA A 330 1.37 24.62 -16.65
C ALA A 330 0.19 25.57 -16.96
N ASP A 331 -0.99 25.31 -16.41
CA ASP A 331 -2.19 26.13 -16.58
C ASP A 331 -2.00 27.53 -15.98
N GLU A 332 -1.42 27.62 -14.77
CA GLU A 332 -1.07 28.91 -14.16
C GLU A 332 -0.06 29.69 -15.02
N TYR A 333 0.97 29.02 -15.53
CA TYR A 333 1.99 29.63 -16.39
C TYR A 333 1.38 30.14 -17.71
N GLU A 334 0.47 29.38 -18.31
CA GLU A 334 -0.25 29.73 -19.53
C GLU A 334 -1.21 30.91 -19.34
N ARG A 335 -1.97 30.92 -18.24
CA ARG A 335 -2.94 31.98 -17.90
C ARG A 335 -2.27 33.30 -17.54
N ASN A 336 -1.12 33.27 -16.87
CA ASN A 336 -0.39 34.45 -16.45
C ASN A 336 0.55 35.01 -17.52
N GLY A 337 0.56 34.44 -18.73
CA GLY A 337 1.36 34.93 -19.84
C GLY A 337 0.77 36.10 -20.60
N ASP A 338 1.65 36.94 -21.16
CA ASP A 338 1.25 37.94 -22.15
C ASP A 338 0.49 37.27 -23.31
N SER A 339 -0.67 37.83 -23.65
CA SER A 339 -1.55 37.24 -24.65
C SER A 339 -0.95 37.23 -26.05
N PHE A 340 0.09 38.04 -26.31
CA PHE A 340 0.75 38.16 -27.62
C PHE A 340 1.99 37.27 -27.77
N PHE A 341 2.86 37.22 -26.77
CA PHE A 341 4.12 36.48 -26.86
C PHE A 341 3.98 35.00 -26.50
N ALA A 342 4.82 34.14 -27.07
CA ALA A 342 4.95 32.76 -26.64
C ALA A 342 5.25 32.69 -25.13
N ASN A 343 4.74 31.67 -24.45
CA ASN A 343 4.69 31.66 -22.98
C ASN A 343 6.09 31.72 -22.35
N TRP A 344 7.12 31.20 -23.03
CA TRP A 344 8.52 31.24 -22.60
C TRP A 344 9.15 32.65 -22.62
N VAL A 345 8.51 33.63 -23.28
CA VAL A 345 9.01 35.01 -23.38
C VAL A 345 8.53 35.82 -22.18
N ASP A 346 9.47 36.51 -21.52
CA ASP A 346 9.17 37.55 -20.55
C ASP A 346 9.08 38.91 -21.27
N PRO A 347 7.88 39.51 -21.39
CA PRO A 347 7.72 40.77 -22.09
C PRO A 347 8.51 41.90 -21.43
N ALA A 348 8.61 41.95 -20.11
CA ALA A 348 9.31 43.05 -19.43
C ALA A 348 10.81 43.00 -19.72
N LYS A 349 11.43 41.82 -19.59
CA LYS A 349 12.84 41.64 -19.94
C LYS A 349 13.10 41.81 -21.42
N LEU A 350 12.19 41.32 -22.27
CA LEU A 350 12.29 41.53 -23.72
C LEU A 350 12.25 43.02 -24.07
N LYS A 351 11.42 43.80 -23.38
CA LYS A 351 11.37 45.25 -23.54
C LYS A 351 12.72 45.87 -23.20
N GLU A 352 13.25 45.60 -22.01
CA GLU A 352 14.55 46.11 -21.57
C GLU A 352 15.67 45.75 -22.56
N LYS A 353 15.64 44.51 -23.08
CA LYS A 353 16.60 44.04 -24.08
C LYS A 353 16.47 44.79 -25.39
N LEU A 354 15.26 45.04 -25.90
CA LEU A 354 15.07 45.60 -27.24
C LEU A 354 15.03 47.14 -27.28
N GLU A 355 14.67 47.80 -26.19
CA GLU A 355 14.35 49.24 -26.18
C GLU A 355 15.45 50.13 -26.79
N PHE A 356 16.70 49.97 -26.35
CA PHE A 356 17.82 50.76 -26.87
C PHE A 356 18.12 50.47 -28.35
N TRP A 357 18.04 49.21 -28.74
CA TRP A 357 18.29 48.82 -30.13
C TRP A 357 17.23 49.39 -31.06
N LEU A 358 15.96 49.32 -30.66
CA LEU A 358 14.86 49.84 -31.45
C LEU A 358 14.93 51.37 -31.57
N LYS A 359 15.31 52.10 -30.50
CA LYS A 359 15.50 53.56 -30.56
C LYS A 359 16.59 53.99 -31.55
N GLY A 360 17.66 53.20 -31.67
CA GLY A 360 18.77 53.50 -32.59
C GLY A 360 18.51 53.09 -34.05
N ASN A 361 17.76 52.00 -34.27
CA ASN A 361 17.68 51.34 -35.56
C ASN A 361 16.33 51.46 -36.27
N ILE A 362 15.26 51.85 -35.58
CA ILE A 362 13.95 52.09 -36.20
C ILE A 362 13.87 53.57 -36.63
N THR A 363 14.40 53.86 -37.81
CA THR A 363 14.44 55.20 -38.40
C THR A 363 13.27 55.49 -39.34
N LYS A 364 12.67 54.44 -39.89
CA LYS A 364 11.47 54.46 -40.76
C LYS A 364 10.46 53.43 -40.29
N GLN A 365 9.20 53.58 -40.70
CA GLN A 365 8.13 52.64 -40.30
C GLN A 365 8.37 51.22 -40.84
N GLN A 366 9.02 51.11 -42.00
CA GLN A 366 9.36 49.86 -42.68
C GLN A 366 10.31 48.98 -41.86
N ASP A 367 11.20 49.59 -41.07
CA ASP A 367 12.25 48.89 -40.30
C ASP A 367 11.64 47.90 -39.28
N TRP A 368 10.41 48.17 -38.82
CA TRP A 368 9.66 47.24 -37.96
C TRP A 368 9.37 45.88 -38.62
N TYR A 369 9.45 45.77 -39.95
CA TYR A 369 9.25 44.51 -40.67
C TYR A 369 10.34 43.49 -40.31
N ILE A 370 11.57 43.96 -40.11
CA ILE A 370 12.71 43.15 -39.66
C ILE A 370 12.40 42.52 -38.31
N VAL A 371 11.91 43.33 -37.37
CA VAL A 371 11.54 42.90 -36.01
C VAL A 371 10.44 41.85 -36.05
N TRP A 372 9.38 42.08 -36.84
CA TRP A 372 8.32 41.08 -37.03
C TRP A 372 8.87 39.76 -37.55
N CYS A 373 9.69 39.80 -38.61
CA CYS A 373 10.14 38.58 -39.28
C CYS A 373 11.06 37.76 -38.37
N LEU A 374 12.00 38.40 -37.67
CA LEU A 374 12.86 37.73 -36.71
C LEU A 374 12.06 37.15 -35.55
N MET A 375 11.16 37.91 -34.94
CA MET A 375 10.38 37.44 -33.80
C MET A 375 9.39 36.33 -34.17
N LYS A 376 8.73 36.38 -35.34
CA LYS A 376 7.74 35.39 -35.76
C LYS A 376 8.38 34.14 -36.36
N TYR A 377 9.30 34.31 -37.33
CA TYR A 377 9.78 33.22 -38.17
C TYR A 377 11.14 32.65 -37.76
N THR A 378 11.98 33.43 -37.05
CA THR A 378 13.30 32.94 -36.61
C THR A 378 13.27 32.48 -35.16
N PHE A 379 12.71 33.29 -34.26
CA PHE A 379 12.73 33.00 -32.83
C PHE A 379 11.43 32.40 -32.29
N HIS A 380 10.34 32.39 -33.06
CA HIS A 380 9.01 31.88 -32.64
C HIS A 380 8.52 32.48 -31.32
N MET A 381 8.73 33.79 -31.16
CA MET A 381 8.36 34.56 -29.96
C MET A 381 6.92 35.03 -29.97
N VAL A 382 6.27 35.00 -31.14
CA VAL A 382 4.90 35.47 -31.34
C VAL A 382 3.99 34.25 -31.47
N LYS A 383 2.91 34.19 -30.67
CA LYS A 383 1.95 33.07 -30.74
C LYS A 383 1.41 32.90 -32.17
N GLU A 384 1.13 31.66 -32.57
CA GLU A 384 0.78 31.33 -33.96
C GLU A 384 -0.46 32.09 -34.45
N ASP A 385 -1.47 32.23 -33.58
CA ASP A 385 -2.75 32.90 -33.83
C ASP A 385 -2.66 34.43 -33.93
N LYS A 386 -1.48 35.02 -33.67
CA LYS A 386 -1.28 36.47 -33.74
C LYS A 386 -0.82 36.93 -35.11
N ASP A 387 -1.51 37.94 -35.61
CA ASP A 387 -1.27 38.59 -36.90
C ASP A 387 -0.43 39.87 -36.77
N LYS A 388 -0.13 40.49 -37.91
CA LYS A 388 0.66 41.73 -37.99
C LYS A 388 -0.06 42.91 -37.30
N SER A 389 -1.40 42.89 -37.24
CA SER A 389 -2.20 43.91 -36.57
C SER A 389 -2.03 43.84 -35.05
N ALA A 390 -2.11 42.63 -34.50
CA ALA A 390 -1.82 42.36 -33.10
C ALA A 390 -0.36 42.72 -32.74
N PHE A 391 0.59 42.41 -33.63
CA PHE A 391 1.99 42.81 -33.43
C PHE A 391 2.15 44.32 -33.37
N ALA A 392 1.58 45.06 -34.33
CA ALA A 392 1.67 46.51 -34.33
C ALA A 392 1.06 47.14 -33.08
N ALA A 393 -0.12 46.65 -32.66
CA ALA A 393 -0.76 47.09 -31.42
C ALA A 393 0.13 46.81 -30.20
N ARG A 394 0.68 45.59 -30.09
CA ARG A 394 1.53 45.21 -28.96
C ARG A 394 2.84 45.98 -28.92
N MET A 395 3.54 46.12 -30.04
CA MET A 395 4.81 46.86 -30.12
C MET A 395 4.63 48.33 -29.75
N ASN A 396 3.58 48.99 -30.25
CA ASN A 396 3.30 50.40 -29.92
C ASN A 396 2.95 50.59 -28.44
N LEU A 397 2.28 49.62 -27.81
CA LEU A 397 2.00 49.64 -26.37
C LEU A 397 3.27 49.40 -25.54
N MET A 398 4.11 48.48 -25.99
CA MET A 398 5.32 48.05 -25.30
C MET A 398 6.44 49.09 -25.37
N PHE A 399 6.55 49.79 -26.50
CA PHE A 399 7.58 50.76 -26.80
C PHE A 399 6.99 52.11 -27.24
N PRO A 400 6.31 52.84 -26.35
CA PRO A 400 5.65 54.10 -26.69
C PRO A 400 6.63 55.22 -27.07
N GLU A 401 7.88 55.12 -26.63
CA GLU A 401 8.95 56.12 -26.81
C GLU A 401 9.71 55.98 -28.15
N ILE A 402 9.40 54.97 -28.98
CA ILE A 402 10.03 54.84 -30.30
C ILE A 402 9.40 55.85 -31.25
N GLU A 403 10.25 56.67 -31.89
CA GLU A 403 9.81 57.80 -32.72
C GLU A 403 8.92 57.35 -33.89
N LYS A 404 9.29 56.27 -34.59
CA LYS A 404 8.49 55.73 -35.68
C LYS A 404 7.58 54.62 -35.17
N ARG A 405 6.28 54.90 -35.14
CA ARG A 405 5.26 53.92 -34.75
C ARG A 405 5.22 52.72 -35.70
N CYS A 406 4.92 51.57 -35.14
CA CYS A 406 4.71 50.31 -35.85
C CYS A 406 3.36 50.37 -36.60
N VAL A 407 3.38 50.32 -37.94
CA VAL A 407 2.18 50.47 -38.80
C VAL A 407 2.06 49.31 -39.77
N VAL A 408 0.93 48.59 -39.71
CA VAL A 408 0.69 47.35 -40.49
C VAL A 408 0.86 47.53 -41.99
N GLU A 409 0.38 48.64 -42.52
CA GLU A 409 0.40 48.94 -43.96
C GLU A 409 1.82 49.04 -44.53
N SER A 410 2.79 49.41 -43.70
CA SER A 410 4.20 49.45 -44.09
C SER A 410 4.80 48.04 -44.24
N PHE A 411 4.37 47.07 -43.42
CA PHE A 411 4.81 45.66 -43.51
C PHE A 411 4.35 44.99 -44.78
N ARG A 412 3.08 45.20 -45.16
CA ARG A 412 2.50 44.58 -46.36
C ARG A 412 3.19 45.03 -47.64
N LYS A 413 3.70 46.27 -47.66
CA LYS A 413 4.49 46.79 -48.78
C LYS A 413 5.90 46.23 -48.82
N GLN A 414 6.51 45.94 -47.67
CA GLN A 414 7.84 45.32 -47.62
C GLN A 414 7.80 43.83 -48.00
N GLU A 415 6.77 43.11 -47.58
CA GLU A 415 6.59 41.69 -47.90
C GLU A 415 6.51 41.38 -49.41
N THR A 416 5.96 42.31 -50.20
CA THR A 416 5.93 42.18 -51.67
C THR A 416 7.26 42.53 -52.34
N GLN A 417 8.15 43.20 -51.63
CA GLN A 417 9.47 43.62 -52.11
C GLN A 417 10.58 42.68 -51.63
N MET A 418 10.43 42.11 -50.44
CA MET A 418 11.42 41.27 -49.76
C MET A 418 10.75 40.02 -49.17
N ASN A 419 11.23 38.84 -49.52
CA ASN A 419 10.69 37.58 -48.99
C ASN A 419 11.39 37.21 -47.67
N HIS A 420 11.03 37.89 -46.58
CA HIS A 420 11.62 37.69 -45.24
C HIS A 420 10.73 36.86 -44.30
N ASN A 421 9.66 36.25 -44.82
CA ASN A 421 8.77 35.36 -44.07
C ASN A 421 9.35 33.95 -43.87
N ARG A 422 10.62 33.86 -43.51
CA ARG A 422 11.40 32.64 -43.34
C ARG A 422 12.49 32.85 -42.29
N PRO A 423 13.09 31.78 -41.73
CA PRO A 423 14.20 31.91 -40.79
C PRO A 423 15.33 32.79 -41.33
N PHE A 424 15.98 33.56 -40.45
CA PHE A 424 17.03 34.52 -40.81
C PHE A 424 18.17 33.91 -41.63
N ASP A 425 18.53 32.65 -41.35
CA ASP A 425 19.58 31.91 -42.06
C ASP A 425 19.31 31.75 -43.57
N GLU A 426 18.06 31.96 -44.01
CA GLU A 426 17.64 31.90 -45.40
C GLU A 426 17.58 33.28 -46.09
N TRP A 427 17.99 34.35 -45.41
CA TRP A 427 18.02 35.71 -45.98
C TRP A 427 19.32 35.93 -46.78
N LEU A 428 19.24 36.74 -47.84
CA LEU A 428 20.33 36.90 -48.80
C LEU A 428 21.19 38.14 -48.50
N ALA A 429 22.35 37.93 -47.87
CA ALA A 429 23.26 38.99 -47.41
C ALA A 429 23.68 40.01 -48.48
N ASP A 430 23.94 39.57 -49.71
CA ASP A 430 24.48 40.43 -50.78
C ASP A 430 23.42 41.29 -51.48
N SER A 431 22.14 40.96 -51.33
CA SER A 431 21.03 41.61 -52.05
C SER A 431 20.04 42.32 -51.15
N ASP A 432 20.07 42.04 -49.85
CA ASP A 432 19.13 42.58 -48.88
C ASP A 432 19.74 43.79 -48.16
N PRO A 433 19.24 45.02 -48.42
CA PRO A 433 19.74 46.22 -47.76
C PRO A 433 19.49 46.24 -46.24
N ASP A 434 18.55 45.42 -45.75
CA ASP A 434 18.19 45.31 -44.33
C ASP A 434 18.97 44.20 -43.59
N TYR A 435 19.77 43.40 -44.31
CA TYR A 435 20.43 42.21 -43.76
C TYR A 435 21.32 42.52 -42.55
N HIS A 436 22.14 43.57 -42.64
CA HIS A 436 23.06 43.93 -41.54
C HIS A 436 22.31 44.38 -40.27
N THR A 437 21.21 45.11 -40.44
CA THR A 437 20.32 45.51 -39.33
C THR A 437 19.64 44.29 -38.72
N ALA A 438 19.14 43.37 -39.56
CA ALA A 438 18.55 42.11 -39.12
C ALA A 438 19.56 41.20 -38.39
N GLN A 439 20.80 41.15 -38.87
CA GLN A 439 21.88 40.38 -38.25
C GLN A 439 22.20 40.88 -36.84
N GLU A 440 22.23 42.20 -36.63
CA GLU A 440 22.46 42.78 -35.31
C GLU A 440 21.35 42.39 -34.33
N LEU A 441 20.09 42.49 -34.77
CA LEU A 441 18.94 42.06 -33.96
C LEU A 441 18.94 40.55 -33.70
N TYR A 442 19.34 39.73 -34.68
CA TYR A 442 19.48 38.28 -34.53
C TYR A 442 20.43 37.95 -33.37
N TYR A 443 21.65 38.48 -33.36
CA TYR A 443 22.61 38.19 -32.28
C TYR A 443 22.14 38.71 -30.91
N LYS A 444 21.32 39.76 -30.90
CA LYS A 444 20.73 40.28 -29.67
C LYS A 444 19.67 39.36 -29.10
N LEU A 445 18.85 38.75 -29.98
CA LEU A 445 17.82 37.78 -29.63
C LEU A 445 18.40 36.35 -29.44
N GLU A 446 19.55 36.01 -30.01
CA GLU A 446 20.16 34.70 -29.80
C GLU A 446 20.44 34.39 -28.31
N LYS A 447 20.68 35.44 -27.51
CA LYS A 447 20.89 35.36 -26.06
C LYS A 447 19.58 35.21 -25.28
N ARG A 448 18.85 34.11 -25.52
CA ARG A 448 17.50 33.86 -24.99
C ARG A 448 17.39 33.93 -23.46
N GLU A 449 18.44 33.57 -22.72
CA GLU A 449 18.45 33.59 -21.25
C GLU A 449 18.24 34.99 -20.65
N GLU A 450 18.49 36.04 -21.43
CA GLU A 450 18.30 37.42 -20.96
C GLU A 450 16.83 37.86 -20.96
N TYR A 451 15.96 37.17 -21.70
CA TYR A 451 14.55 37.59 -21.87
C TYR A 451 13.54 36.44 -21.81
N LYS A 452 13.99 35.24 -21.47
CA LYS A 452 13.11 34.15 -21.04
C LYS A 452 12.53 34.44 -19.65
N ARG A 453 11.33 33.94 -19.40
CA ARG A 453 10.84 33.81 -18.02
C ARG A 453 11.76 32.84 -17.28
N ARG A 454 12.06 33.13 -16.02
CA ARG A 454 12.79 32.16 -15.19
C ARG A 454 11.79 31.08 -14.80
N ASP A 455 12.18 29.82 -14.99
CA ASP A 455 11.46 28.64 -14.50
C ASP A 455 11.36 28.63 -12.97
#